data_AF-A0A810KYV6-F1
#
_entry.id   AF-A0A810KYV6-F1
#
_cell.length_a   1.000
_cell.length_b   1.000
_cell.length_c   1.000
_cell.angle_alpha   90.00
_cell.angle_beta   90.00
_cell.angle_gamma   90.00
#
_symmetry.space_group_name_H-M   'P 1'
#
loop_
_entity.id
_entity.type
_entity.pdbx_description
1 polymer ?
#
loop_
_entity_poly.entity_id
_entity_poly.type
_entity_poly.pdbx_seq_one_letter_code
_entity_poly.pdbx_strand_id
1 'polypeptide(L)'
;MFQTIALAFLTGLMGINALPHLIKGILGEEFPNLAGNSPLRNALAGVTALLLTAVLTFLADMPNHPWTAAASIAVGAYVMAAFHALRGAYWLNAAVGRPNPATADG
;
A
#
# COMPACT_ATOMS: atom_id res chain seq x y z
N MET A 1 22.01 9.04 1.32
CA MET A 1 21.66 8.31 0.07
C MET A 1 21.04 6.92 0.27
N PHE A 2 21.68 5.90 0.87
CA PHE A 2 21.04 4.57 1.03
C PHE A 2 19.73 4.63 1.85
N GLN A 3 19.73 5.37 2.96
CA GLN A 3 18.52 5.65 3.73
C GLN A 3 17.43 6.29 2.86
N THR A 4 17.78 7.32 2.08
CA THR A 4 16.85 7.98 1.15
C THR A 4 16.27 7.01 0.14
N ILE A 5 17.09 6.16 -0.48
CA ILE A 5 16.61 5.12 -1.41
C ILE A 5 15.59 4.22 -0.73
N ALA A 6 15.94 3.67 0.44
CA ALA A 6 15.09 2.73 1.16
C ALA A 6 13.76 3.38 1.59
N LEU A 7 13.82 4.56 2.22
CA LEU A 7 12.62 5.25 2.71
C LEU A 7 11.76 5.78 1.57
N ALA A 8 12.35 6.33 0.50
CA ALA A 8 11.62 6.80 -0.67
C ALA A 8 10.97 5.64 -1.46
N PHE A 9 11.64 4.49 -1.55
CA PHE A 9 11.03 3.26 -2.07
C PHE A 9 9.81 2.84 -1.24
N LEU A 10 9.95 2.83 0.10
CA LEU A 10 8.84 2.53 1.00
C LEU A 10 7.72 3.57 0.93
N THR A 11 8.02 4.85 0.70
CA THR A 11 7.02 5.89 0.43
C THR A 11 6.17 5.52 -0.78
N GLY A 12 6.79 5.17 -1.91
CA GLY A 12 6.04 4.77 -3.12
C GLY A 12 5.21 3.51 -2.89
N LEU A 13 5.80 2.51 -2.23
CA LEU A 13 5.15 1.25 -1.93
C LEU A 13 3.94 1.45 -1.00
N MET A 14 4.11 2.16 0.11
CA MET A 14 3.03 2.41 1.08
C MET A 14 1.96 3.33 0.52
N GLY A 15 2.34 4.32 -0.28
CA GLY A 15 1.40 5.26 -0.89
C GLY A 15 0.42 4.55 -1.82
N ILE A 16 0.92 3.71 -2.72
CA ILE A 16 0.06 2.92 -3.60
C ILE A 16 -0.68 1.82 -2.82
N ASN A 17 -0.05 1.22 -1.81
CA ASN A 17 -0.72 0.21 -0.98
C ASN A 17 -1.94 0.81 -0.26
N ALA A 18 -1.87 2.07 0.16
CA ALA A 18 -2.95 2.73 0.88
C ALA A 18 -4.24 2.86 0.06
N LEU A 19 -4.12 3.06 -1.26
CA LEU A 19 -5.24 3.40 -2.14
C LEU A 19 -6.35 2.33 -2.18
N PRO A 20 -6.09 1.05 -2.52
CA PRO A 20 -7.15 0.06 -2.59
C PRO A 20 -7.82 -0.17 -1.24
N HIS A 21 -7.07 -0.16 -0.13
CA HIS A 21 -7.62 -0.27 1.21
C HIS A 21 -8.51 0.93 1.57
N LEU A 22 -8.02 2.15 1.32
CA LEU A 22 -8.78 3.35 1.64
C LEU A 22 -10.05 3.44 0.79
N ILE A 23 -9.90 3.38 -0.53
CA ILE A 23 -11.00 3.59 -1.48
C ILE A 23 -12.09 2.54 -1.25
N LYS A 24 -11.76 1.25 -1.22
CA LYS A 24 -12.77 0.22 -0.96
C LYS A 24 -13.39 0.36 0.43
N GLY A 25 -12.57 0.64 1.44
CA GLY A 25 -13.04 0.79 2.80
C GLY A 25 -14.06 1.93 2.98
N ILE A 26 -13.79 3.12 2.42
CA ILE A 26 -14.71 4.26 2.51
C ILE A 26 -15.97 4.08 1.65
N LEU A 27 -15.90 3.25 0.61
CA LEU A 27 -17.05 2.86 -0.21
C LEU A 27 -17.89 1.74 0.40
N GLY A 28 -17.50 1.20 1.56
CA GLY A 28 -18.24 0.10 2.20
C GLY A 28 -17.96 -1.27 1.58
N GLU A 29 -16.88 -1.40 0.80
CA GLU A 29 -16.49 -2.65 0.14
C GLU A 29 -15.41 -3.41 0.91
N GLU A 30 -15.46 -4.74 0.82
CA GLU A 30 -14.40 -5.59 1.35
C GLU A 30 -13.18 -5.67 0.41
N PHE A 31 -12.01 -5.82 1.01
CA PHE A 31 -10.74 -6.04 0.30
C PHE A 31 -9.79 -6.87 1.18
N PRO A 32 -8.90 -7.72 0.60
CA PRO A 32 -7.94 -8.50 1.38
C PRO A 32 -7.13 -7.59 2.29
N ASN A 33 -7.13 -7.86 3.59
CA ASN A 33 -6.45 -7.01 4.56
C ASN A 33 -5.90 -7.85 5.71
N LEU A 34 -4.68 -7.52 6.15
CA LEU A 34 -3.98 -8.23 7.21
C LEU A 34 -4.74 -8.21 8.55
N ALA A 35 -5.47 -7.12 8.83
CA ALA A 35 -6.30 -6.96 10.03
C ALA A 35 -7.70 -7.57 9.86
N GLY A 36 -8.07 -8.07 8.67
CA GLY A 36 -9.36 -8.65 8.32
C GLY A 36 -10.12 -7.81 7.28
N ASN A 37 -10.96 -8.48 6.49
CA ASN A 37 -11.43 -7.98 5.18
C ASN A 37 -12.57 -6.94 5.22
N SER A 38 -13.06 -6.55 6.40
CA SER A 38 -14.22 -5.68 6.50
C SER A 38 -13.96 -4.25 5.97
N PRO A 39 -15.00 -3.52 5.53
CA PRO A 39 -14.82 -2.16 5.00
C PRO A 39 -14.17 -1.20 6.00
N LEU A 40 -14.62 -1.22 7.27
CA LEU A 40 -14.04 -0.38 8.32
C LEU A 40 -12.55 -0.66 8.52
N ARG A 41 -12.13 -1.93 8.55
CA ARG A 41 -10.73 -2.30 8.72
C ARG A 41 -9.89 -1.87 7.52
N ASN A 42 -10.46 -1.95 6.31
CA ASN A 42 -9.82 -1.42 5.10
C ASN A 42 -9.67 0.10 5.13
N ALA A 43 -10.70 0.85 5.51
CA ALA A 43 -10.61 2.30 5.63
C ALA A 43 -9.51 2.72 6.62
N LEU A 44 -9.49 2.11 7.81
CA LEU A 44 -8.47 2.41 8.83
C LEU A 44 -7.06 2.01 8.39
N ALA A 45 -6.90 0.87 7.73
CA ALA A 45 -5.61 0.45 7.18
C ALA A 45 -5.13 1.39 6.07
N GLY A 46 -6.03 1.83 5.19
CA GLY A 46 -5.74 2.79 4.14
C GLY A 46 -5.30 4.16 4.69
N VAL A 47 -6.03 4.72 5.65
CA VAL A 47 -5.64 5.97 6.33
C VAL A 47 -4.30 5.80 7.04
N THR A 48 -4.10 4.69 7.76
CA THR A 48 -2.83 4.41 8.45
C THR A 48 -1.67 4.33 7.46
N ALA A 49 -1.85 3.66 6.32
CA ALA A 49 -0.84 3.57 5.28
C ALA A 49 -0.54 4.93 4.63
N LEU A 50 -1.53 5.81 4.46
CA LEU A 50 -1.29 7.20 4.02
C LEU A 50 -0.48 8.00 5.03
N LEU A 51 -0.80 7.90 6.33
CA LEU A 51 -0.03 8.57 7.38
C LEU A 51 1.41 8.04 7.45
N LEU A 52 1.60 6.72 7.31
CA LEU A 52 2.94 6.13 7.21
C LEU A 52 3.68 6.63 5.96
N THR A 53 3.00 6.79 4.83
CA THR A 53 3.58 7.38 3.61
C THR A 53 4.10 8.79 3.87
N ALA A 54 3.34 9.62 4.59
CA ALA A 54 3.76 10.97 4.97
C ALA A 54 4.98 10.94 5.91
N VAL A 55 4.98 10.05 6.91
CA VAL A 55 6.12 9.89 7.84
C VAL A 55 7.39 9.44 7.11
N LEU A 56 7.28 8.43 6.25
CA LEU A 56 8.42 7.95 5.44
C LEU A 56 8.95 9.05 4.52
N THR A 57 8.06 9.84 3.93
CA THR A 57 8.43 10.98 3.08
C THR A 57 9.23 12.02 3.86
N PHE A 58 8.77 12.36 5.06
CA PHE A 58 9.44 13.30 5.95
C PHE A 58 10.84 12.82 6.36
N LEU A 59 11.00 11.51 6.61
CA LEU A 59 12.26 10.91 7.06
C LEU A 59 13.27 10.59 5.94
N ALA A 60 12.85 10.60 4.67
CA ALA A 60 13.66 10.15 3.54
C ALA A 60 14.77 11.12 3.11
N ASP A 61 14.84 12.35 3.66
CA ASP A 61 15.82 13.37 3.27
C ASP A 61 15.79 13.66 1.75
N MET A 62 14.57 13.73 1.19
CA MET A 62 14.37 13.94 -0.25
C MET A 62 14.96 15.26 -0.78
N PRO A 63 14.91 16.40 -0.07
CA PRO A 63 15.45 17.67 -0.59
C PRO A 63 16.95 17.62 -0.94
N ASN A 64 17.74 16.80 -0.22
CA ASN A 64 19.18 16.64 -0.49
C ASN A 64 19.47 15.60 -1.59
N HIS A 65 18.49 14.76 -1.95
CA HIS A 65 18.64 13.68 -2.94
C HIS A 65 17.40 13.54 -3.85
N PRO A 66 16.95 14.61 -4.54
CA PRO A 66 15.62 14.67 -5.14
C PRO A 66 15.39 13.64 -6.25
N TRP A 67 16.37 13.45 -7.14
CA TRP A 67 16.25 12.51 -8.25
C TRP A 67 16.30 11.05 -7.79
N THR A 68 17.18 10.74 -6.85
CA THR A 68 17.27 9.40 -6.24
C THR A 68 15.99 9.05 -5.50
N ALA A 69 15.43 10.01 -4.74
CA ALA A 69 14.15 9.84 -4.07
C ALA A 69 13.01 9.63 -5.08
N ALA A 70 12.90 10.48 -6.10
CA ALA A 70 11.86 10.38 -7.12
C ALA A 70 11.89 9.03 -7.85
N ALA A 71 13.07 8.59 -8.30
CA ALA A 71 13.23 7.28 -8.93
C ALA A 71 12.84 6.14 -8.00
N SER A 72 13.24 6.20 -6.73
CA SER A 72 12.92 5.17 -5.74
C SER A 72 11.43 5.11 -5.42
N ILE A 73 10.76 6.26 -5.26
CA ILE A 73 9.29 6.36 -5.10
C ILE A 73 8.60 5.73 -6.30
N ALA A 74 9.01 6.09 -7.52
CA ALA A 74 8.40 5.57 -8.73
C ALA A 74 8.50 4.03 -8.79
N VAL A 75 9.68 3.47 -8.52
CA VAL A 75 9.88 2.02 -8.47
C VAL A 75 8.99 1.36 -7.42
N GLY A 76 8.97 1.88 -6.18
CA GLY A 76 8.12 1.34 -5.11
C GLY A 76 6.62 1.38 -5.46
N ALA A 77 6.18 2.49 -6.07
CA ALA A 77 4.81 2.67 -6.53
C ALA A 77 4.44 1.66 -7.62
N TYR A 78 5.28 1.47 -8.64
CA TYR A 78 5.03 0.48 -9.70
C TYR A 78 5.03 -0.96 -9.18
N VAL A 79 5.93 -1.30 -8.26
CA VAL A 79 5.97 -2.63 -7.62
C VAL A 79 4.65 -2.92 -6.92
N MET A 80 4.14 -1.98 -6.11
CA MET A 80 2.89 -2.18 -5.39
C MET A 80 1.66 -2.15 -6.31
N ALA A 81 1.67 -1.30 -7.34
CA ALA A 81 0.62 -1.29 -8.35
C ALA A 81 0.53 -2.64 -9.07
N ALA A 82 1.67 -3.20 -9.49
CA ALA A 82 1.75 -4.52 -10.09
C ALA A 82 1.29 -5.62 -9.12
N PHE A 83 1.72 -5.56 -7.85
CA PHE A 83 1.28 -6.50 -6.81
C PHE A 83 -0.25 -6.52 -6.69
N HIS A 84 -0.91 -5.38 -6.59
CA HIS A 84 -2.37 -5.32 -6.50
C HIS A 84 -3.07 -5.73 -7.81
N ALA A 85 -2.56 -5.27 -8.97
CA ALA A 85 -3.10 -5.63 -10.27
C ALA A 85 -3.04 -7.15 -10.54
N LEU A 86 -2.00 -7.82 -10.04
CA LEU A 86 -1.83 -9.27 -10.14
C LEU A 86 -2.52 -10.03 -8.99
N ARG A 87 -3.44 -9.39 -8.26
CA ARG A 87 -4.17 -9.96 -7.12
C ARG A 87 -3.26 -10.48 -5.99
N GLY A 88 -2.08 -9.91 -5.81
CA GLY A 88 -1.09 -10.31 -4.80
C GLY A 88 -1.65 -10.30 -3.38
N ALA A 89 -2.53 -9.34 -3.03
CA ALA A 89 -3.17 -9.30 -1.71
C ALA A 89 -4.10 -10.51 -1.47
N TYR A 90 -4.80 -10.97 -2.51
CA TYR A 90 -5.66 -12.17 -2.45
C TYR A 90 -4.83 -13.45 -2.34
N TRP A 91 -3.73 -13.51 -3.10
CA TRP A 91 -2.78 -14.61 -3.02
C TRP A 91 -2.17 -14.70 -1.62
N LEU A 92 -1.76 -13.57 -1.02
CA LEU A 92 -1.16 -13.53 0.31
C LEU A 92 -2.12 -14.08 1.37
N ASN A 93 -3.38 -13.64 1.35
CA ASN A 93 -4.41 -14.18 2.23
C ASN A 93 -4.53 -15.71 2.10
N ALA A 94 -4.61 -16.22 0.87
CA ALA A 94 -4.71 -17.67 0.63
C ALA A 94 -3.47 -18.42 1.13
N ALA A 95 -2.27 -17.89 0.88
CA ALA A 95 -0.99 -18.49 1.30
C ALA A 95 -0.85 -18.57 2.82
N VAL A 96 -1.45 -17.63 3.57
CA VAL A 96 -1.47 -17.64 5.05
C VAL A 96 -2.74 -18.25 5.65
N GLY A 97 -3.58 -18.92 4.84
CA GLY A 97 -4.80 -19.59 5.31
C GLY A 97 -5.91 -18.65 5.76
N ARG A 98 -5.91 -17.39 5.30
CA ARG A 98 -6.97 -16.41 5.59
C ARG A 98 -8.01 -16.39 4.47
N PRO A 99 -9.30 -16.21 4.81
CA PRO A 99 -10.34 -16.10 3.79
C PRO A 99 -10.12 -14.85 2.95
N ASN A 100 -10.42 -14.94 1.66
CA ASN A 100 -10.57 -13.77 0.81
C ASN A 100 -11.97 -13.17 0.97
N PRO A 101 -12.14 -11.86 0.72
CA PRO A 101 -13.47 -11.27 0.59
C PRO A 101 -14.30 -12.07 -0.40
N ALA A 102 -15.61 -12.16 -0.16
CA ALA A 102 -16.51 -12.68 -1.18
C ALA A 102 -16.32 -11.84 -2.46
N THR A 103 -16.09 -12.50 -3.60
CA THR A 103 -16.28 -11.80 -4.87
C THR A 103 -17.74 -11.40 -4.92
N ALA A 104 -18.05 -10.14 -5.23
CA ALA A 104 -19.40 -9.82 -5.67
C ALA A 104 -19.67 -10.78 -6.84
N ASP A 105 -20.63 -11.68 -6.67
CA ASP A 105 -21.02 -12.62 -7.72
C ASP A 105 -21.29 -11.79 -8.98
N GLY A 106 -20.69 -12.21 -10.09
CA GLY A 106 -20.64 -11.45 -11.35
C GLY A 106 -21.99 -11.16 -11.97
#